data_AF-A0A3B1KA90-F1
#
_entry.id   AF-A0A3B1KA90-F1
#
_cell.length_a   1.000
_cell.length_b   1.000
_cell.length_c   1.000
_cell.angle_alpha   90.00
_cell.angle_beta   90.00
_cell.angle_gamma   90.00
#
_symmetry.space_group_name_H-M   'P 1'
#
loop_
_entity.id
_entity.type
_entity.pdbx_description
1 polymer ?
#
loop_
_entity_poly.entity_id
_entity_poly.type
_entity_poly.pdbx_seq_one_letter_code
_entity_poly.pdbx_strand_id
1 'polypeptide(L)'
;IPTYMICCMELAHTVMGHEITRKTSGVSGRNHRVTSLFRCLQEMPEENAVNTCYTAGKQIHYQDELELVVPDRSEAQIAMDTESTFFGVIQL
;
A
#
# COMPACT_ATOMS: atom_id res chain seq x y z
N ILE A 1 -16.18 1.91 -0.25
CA ILE A 1 -15.82 0.62 0.37
C ILE A 1 -14.62 0.85 1.29
N PRO A 2 -14.68 0.54 2.60
CA PRO A 2 -13.50 0.57 3.47
C PRO A 2 -12.39 -0.34 2.99
N THR A 3 -11.16 0.15 3.08
CA THR A 3 -9.95 -0.57 2.73
C THR A 3 -8.94 -0.43 3.85
N TYR A 4 -8.27 -1.51 4.18
CA TYR A 4 -7.22 -1.58 5.20
C TYR A 4 -6.01 -2.34 4.66
N MET A 5 -4.84 -1.93 5.12
CA MET A 5 -3.57 -2.49 4.71
C MET A 5 -2.62 -2.51 5.89
N ILE A 6 -1.91 -3.62 6.02
CA ILE A 6 -0.74 -3.78 6.88
C ILE A 6 0.43 -4.23 6.01
N CYS A 7 1.58 -3.57 6.15
CA CYS A 7 2.82 -3.96 5.51
C CYS A 7 3.94 -3.97 6.54
N CYS A 8 4.59 -5.12 6.72
CA CYS A 8 5.78 -5.25 7.54
C CYS A 8 7.03 -5.12 6.68
N MET A 9 7.89 -4.16 7.03
CA MET A 9 9.08 -3.78 6.27
C MET A 9 10.33 -4.19 7.04
N GLU A 10 11.31 -4.73 6.33
CA GLU A 10 12.51 -5.35 6.91
C GLU A 10 13.83 -4.74 6.41
N LEU A 11 13.75 -3.72 5.54
CA LEU A 11 14.93 -3.07 4.97
C LEU A 11 15.48 -1.97 5.90
N ALA A 12 16.75 -2.09 6.29
CA ALA A 12 17.42 -1.17 7.21
C ALA A 12 17.87 0.16 6.57
N HIS A 13 18.22 1.13 7.43
CA HIS A 13 18.84 2.43 7.09
C HIS A 13 18.06 3.27 6.08
N THR A 14 16.73 3.27 6.16
CA THR A 14 15.94 3.88 5.10
C THR A 14 14.50 4.23 5.48
N VAL A 15 13.84 5.07 4.68
CA VAL A 15 12.40 5.33 4.82
C VAL A 15 11.62 4.36 3.95
N MET A 16 10.97 3.38 4.58
CA MET A 16 10.12 2.42 3.89
C MET A 16 8.66 2.85 3.97
N GLY A 17 7.82 2.30 3.10
CA GLY A 17 6.41 2.59 3.14
C GLY A 17 5.65 1.96 2.00
N HIS A 18 4.34 2.20 2.01
CA HIS A 18 3.44 1.68 1.00
C HIS A 18 2.39 2.71 0.63
N GLU A 19 1.84 2.54 -0.57
CA GLU A 19 0.79 3.37 -1.12
C GLU A 19 -0.34 2.49 -1.62
N ILE A 20 -1.56 2.86 -1.27
CA ILE A 20 -2.76 2.29 -1.85
C ILE A 20 -3.15 3.21 -3.00
N THR A 21 -3.00 2.74 -4.22
CA THR A 21 -3.40 3.46 -5.41
C THR A 21 -4.73 2.94 -5.91
N ARG A 22 -5.47 3.81 -6.57
CA ARG A 22 -6.69 3.48 -7.31
C ARG A 22 -6.43 3.69 -8.78
N LYS A 23 -6.86 2.73 -9.57
CA LYS A 23 -6.95 2.83 -11.02
C LYS A 23 -8.40 2.90 -11.44
N THR A 24 -8.75 4.02 -12.08
CA THR A 24 -10.09 4.24 -12.62
C THR A 24 -10.12 3.92 -14.11
N SER A 25 -11.10 3.12 -14.53
CA SER A 25 -11.43 2.94 -15.94
C SER A 25 -12.06 4.23 -16.47
N GLY A 26 -11.34 4.93 -17.35
CA GLY A 26 -11.85 6.15 -17.97
C GLY A 26 -13.11 5.86 -18.80
N VAL A 27 -14.18 6.61 -18.57
CA VAL A 27 -15.35 6.58 -19.44
C VAL A 27 -14.94 7.13 -20.81
N SER A 28 -14.93 6.24 -21.80
CA SER A 28 -14.72 6.54 -23.23
C SER A 28 -13.31 7.07 -23.60
N GLY A 29 -12.41 6.13 -23.96
CA GLY A 29 -11.28 6.39 -24.86
C GLY A 29 -10.08 7.19 -24.32
N ARG A 30 -9.93 7.39 -23.01
CA ARG A 30 -8.81 8.17 -22.44
C ARG A 30 -8.13 7.42 -21.28
N ASN A 31 -6.79 7.40 -21.31
CA ASN A 31 -5.84 6.76 -20.38
C ASN A 31 -6.36 6.46 -18.96
N HIS A 32 -6.05 5.25 -18.47
CA HIS A 32 -6.22 4.88 -17.06
C HIS A 32 -5.64 5.96 -16.15
N ARG A 33 -6.44 6.48 -15.21
CA ARG A 33 -5.94 7.39 -14.17
C ARG A 33 -5.62 6.59 -12.93
N VAL A 34 -4.35 6.59 -12.56
CA VAL A 34 -3.84 6.09 -11.29
C VAL A 34 -3.82 7.26 -10.31
N THR A 35 -4.37 7.09 -9.11
CA THR A 35 -4.41 8.12 -8.07
C THR A 35 -4.07 7.49 -6.73
N SER A 36 -3.13 8.09 -6.01
CA SER A 36 -2.84 7.73 -4.63
C SER A 36 -4.03 8.05 -3.71
N LEU A 37 -4.46 7.07 -2.91
CA LEU A 37 -5.51 7.25 -1.90
C LEU A 37 -4.91 7.40 -0.51
N PHE A 38 -4.06 6.46 -0.13
CA PHE A 38 -3.49 6.37 1.21
C PHE A 38 -2.01 6.04 1.10
N ARG A 39 -1.19 6.65 1.96
CA ARG A 39 0.24 6.41 2.00
C ARG A 39 0.70 6.26 3.45
N CYS A 40 1.57 5.30 3.67
CA CYS A 40 2.24 5.06 4.94
C CYS A 40 3.74 5.19 4.72
N LEU A 41 4.46 5.86 5.61
CA LEU A 41 5.91 5.93 5.61
C LEU A 41 6.42 5.69 7.03
N GLN A 42 7.53 4.97 7.16
CA GLN A 42 8.26 4.77 8.39
C GLN A 42 9.75 4.86 8.18
N GLU A 43 10.43 5.49 9.13
CA GLU A 43 11.87 5.40 9.28
C GLU A 43 12.22 4.01 9.83
N MET A 44 13.20 3.36 9.19
CA MET A 44 13.67 2.04 9.58
C MET A 44 14.98 2.16 10.38
N PRO A 45 15.12 1.43 11.49
CA PRO A 45 16.36 1.48 12.26
C PRO A 45 17.53 0.88 11.46
N GLU A 46 18.73 1.20 11.92
CA GLU A 46 19.99 0.75 11.31
C GLU A 46 20.23 -0.75 11.53
N GLU A 47 19.86 -1.24 12.71
CA GLU A 47 20.01 -2.65 13.09
C GLU A 47 18.65 -3.27 13.37
N ASN A 48 18.47 -4.54 12.96
CA ASN A 48 17.25 -5.31 13.19
C ASN A 48 15.98 -4.58 12.73
N ALA A 49 16.03 -4.02 11.51
CA ALA A 49 14.92 -3.29 10.91
C ALA A 49 13.69 -4.19 10.75
N VAL A 50 12.68 -3.96 11.60
CA VAL A 50 11.37 -4.61 11.53
C VAL A 50 10.34 -3.60 12.00
N ASN A 51 9.62 -2.98 11.08
CA ASN A 51 8.54 -2.06 11.41
C ASN A 51 7.31 -2.34 10.57
N THR A 52 6.14 -2.21 11.21
CA THR A 52 4.85 -2.40 10.56
C THR A 52 4.16 -1.06 10.33
N CYS A 53 3.69 -0.84 9.10
CA CYS A 53 2.92 0.32 8.70
C CYS A 53 1.46 -0.06 8.43
N TYR A 54 0.51 0.64 9.06
CA TYR A 54 -0.92 0.41 8.90
C TYR A 54 -1.60 1.62 8.24
N THR A 55 -2.44 1.38 7.24
CA THR A 55 -3.35 2.41 6.70
C THR A 55 -4.75 1.85 6.51
N ALA A 56 -5.76 2.67 6.81
CA ALA A 56 -7.14 2.36 6.49
C ALA A 56 -7.95 3.61 6.17
N GLY A 57 -8.98 3.47 5.34
CA GLY A 57 -9.86 4.58 5.00
C GLY A 57 -11.01 4.19 4.09
N LYS A 58 -11.87 5.17 3.81
CA LYS A 58 -13.09 5.00 2.99
C LYS A 58 -13.11 6.07 1.90
N GLN A 59 -12.69 5.71 0.68
CA GLN A 59 -12.70 6.63 -0.48
C GLN A 59 -12.96 5.95 -1.84
N ILE A 60 -13.53 4.74 -1.82
CA ILE A 60 -13.49 3.84 -2.99
C ILE A 60 -14.89 3.55 -3.53
N HIS A 61 -15.02 3.58 -4.87
CA HIS A 61 -16.22 3.18 -5.62
C HIS A 61 -16.14 1.72 -6.08
N TYR A 62 -17.29 1.10 -6.37
CA TYR A 62 -17.41 -0.33 -6.68
C TYR A 62 -16.63 -0.81 -7.92
N GLN A 63 -16.29 0.10 -8.84
CA GLN A 63 -15.59 -0.24 -10.09
C GLN A 63 -14.11 0.15 -10.09
N ASP A 64 -13.59 0.58 -8.94
CA ASP A 64 -12.20 0.98 -8.81
C ASP A 64 -11.31 -0.26 -8.63
N GLU A 65 -10.25 -0.36 -9.43
CA GLU A 65 -9.15 -1.31 -9.19
C GLU A 65 -8.21 -0.69 -8.14
N LEU A 66 -7.84 -1.47 -7.12
CA LEU A 66 -6.92 -1.02 -6.09
C LEU A 66 -5.62 -1.79 -6.17
N GLU A 67 -4.51 -1.08 -6.05
CA GLU A 67 -3.18 -1.69 -6.04
C GLU A 67 -2.46 -1.26 -4.76
N LEU A 68 -1.71 -2.21 -4.20
CA LEU A 68 -0.68 -1.91 -3.22
C LEU A 68 0.63 -1.70 -3.96
N VAL A 69 1.21 -0.54 -3.76
CA VAL A 69 2.51 -0.19 -4.32
C VAL A 69 3.48 0.07 -3.18
N VAL A 70 4.58 -0.67 -3.15
CA VAL A 70 5.78 -0.31 -2.38
C VAL A 70 6.66 0.48 -3.35
N PRO A 71 6.71 1.83 -3.25
CA PRO A 71 7.37 2.67 -4.25
C PRO A 71 8.87 2.36 -4.35
N ASP A 72 9.37 2.50 -5.58
CA ASP A 72 10.62 1.96 -6.11
C ASP A 72 11.78 1.90 -5.10
N ARG A 73 12.00 0.67 -4.63
CA ARG A 73 13.26 0.19 -4.10
C ARG A 73 13.47 -1.17 -4.75
N SER A 74 14.45 -1.26 -5.65
CA SER A 74 14.88 -2.51 -6.28
C SER A 74 15.22 -3.63 -5.29
N GLU A 75 15.39 -3.28 -4.01
CA GLU A 75 15.72 -4.16 -2.88
C GLU A 75 14.71 -4.04 -1.72
N ALA A 76 13.46 -3.63 -1.96
CA ALA A 76 12.45 -3.59 -0.91
C ALA A 76 12.32 -4.97 -0.23
N GLN A 77 12.63 -5.03 1.07
CA GLN A 77 12.43 -6.22 1.89
C GLN A 77 11.17 -6.04 2.73
N ILE A 78 10.18 -6.89 2.49
CA ILE A 78 8.92 -6.94 3.24
C ILE A 78 8.68 -8.37 3.69
N ALA A 79 8.07 -8.53 4.86
CA ALA A 79 7.64 -9.83 5.33
C ALA A 79 6.46 -10.31 4.47
N MET A 80 6.52 -11.56 4.00
CA MET A 80 5.51 -12.14 3.09
C MET A 80 4.56 -13.13 3.80
N ASP A 81 4.70 -13.29 5.12
CA ASP A 81 3.76 -14.08 5.91
C ASP A 81 2.43 -13.35 6.10
N THR A 82 1.35 -14.13 6.22
CA THR A 82 -0.03 -13.64 6.21
C THR A 82 -0.40 -12.82 7.43
N GLU A 83 0.32 -12.99 8.54
CA GLU A 83 0.08 -12.25 9.78
C GLU A 83 0.77 -10.88 9.78
N SER A 84 1.85 -10.73 9.01
CA SER A 84 2.66 -9.52 8.97
C SER A 84 2.30 -8.57 7.82
N THR A 85 1.87 -9.09 6.66
CA THR A 85 1.49 -8.26 5.49
C THR A 85 0.20 -8.74 4.86
N PHE A 86 -0.83 -7.87 4.85
CA PHE A 86 -2.12 -8.21 4.25
C PHE A 86 -2.88 -6.98 3.75
N PHE A 87 -3.65 -7.19 2.67
CA PHE A 87 -4.50 -6.20 2.03
C PHE A 87 -5.95 -6.64 2.02
N GLY A 88 -6.85 -5.79 2.50
CA GLY A 88 -8.27 -6.13 2.61
C GLY A 88 -9.21 -4.99 2.29
N VAL A 89 -10.40 -5.37 1.85
CA VAL A 89 -11.51 -4.48 1.54
C VAL A 89 -12.76 -5.03 2.20
N ILE A 90 -13.53 -4.18 2.89
CA ILE A 90 -14.80 -4.56 3.53
C ILE A 90 -15.92 -3.77 2.85
N GLN A 91 -16.94 -4.46 2.35
CA GLN A 91 -18.17 -3.82 1.91
C GLN A 91 -19.10 -3.67 3.12
N LEU A 92 -19.46 -2.42 3.44
CA LEU A 92 -20.43 -2.06 4.48
C LEU A 92 -21.81 -1.88 3.87
#